data_AF-A0A2M7A7X7-F1
#
_entry.id   AF-A0A2M7A7X7-F1
#
_cell.length_a   1.000
_cell.length_b   1.000
_cell.length_c   1.000
_cell.angle_alpha   90.00
_cell.angle_beta   90.00
_cell.angle_gamma   90.00
#
_symmetry.space_group_name_H-M   'P 1'
#
loop_
_entity.id
_entity.type
_entity.pdbx_description
1 polymer ?
#
loop_
_entity_poly.entity_id
_entity_poly.type
_entity_poly.pdbx_seq_one_letter_code
_entity_poly.pdbx_strand_id
1 'polypeptide(L)'
;MTEGKKIYNLRDRTFKFAQRILEIVGKLPKRAECEVIRYQLTKSGTSIGANIEEVDGSLTKKDFINKMCIARKEAKETKYWLRLIEGKYMDIDVISSDIREAEEIINILSSIISKSRESR
;
A
#
# COMPACT_ATOMS: atom_id res chain seq x y z
N MET A 1 22.91 6.51 25.73
CA MET A 1 23.17 6.25 24.29
C MET A 1 21.82 6.03 23.62
N THR A 2 21.21 7.08 23.08
CA THR A 2 19.90 7.00 22.44
C THR A 2 20.04 6.32 21.09
N GLU A 3 19.52 5.09 20.97
CA GLU A 3 19.41 4.36 19.72
C GLU A 3 18.79 5.27 18.64
N GLY A 4 19.53 5.46 17.55
CA GLY A 4 19.09 6.24 16.41
C GLY A 4 17.79 5.67 15.88
N LYS A 5 16.69 6.41 16.09
CA LYS A 5 15.36 6.09 15.59
C LYS A 5 15.47 5.86 14.09
N LYS A 6 15.42 4.60 13.66
CA LYS A 6 15.51 4.20 12.24
C LYS A 6 14.41 4.98 11.51
N ILE A 7 14.79 5.97 10.71
CA ILE A 7 13.84 6.78 9.93
C ILE A 7 13.27 5.83 8.88
N TYR A 8 12.15 5.19 9.21
CA TYR A 8 11.38 4.42 8.25
C TYR A 8 10.75 5.41 7.27
N ASN A 9 11.37 5.55 6.10
CA ASN A 9 10.82 6.39 5.04
C ASN A 9 9.63 5.66 4.40
N LEU A 10 8.44 5.97 4.90
CA LEU A 10 7.19 5.39 4.40
C LEU A 10 6.95 5.71 2.92
N ARG A 11 7.39 6.89 2.43
CA ARG A 11 7.27 7.28 1.02
C ARG A 11 8.07 6.37 0.11
N ASP A 12 9.37 6.22 0.40
CA ASP A 12 10.24 5.33 -0.38
C ASP A 12 9.73 3.87 -0.33
N ARG A 13 9.24 3.45 0.84
CA ARG A 13 8.64 2.11 1.02
C ARG A 13 7.41 1.90 0.13
N THR A 14 6.46 2.83 0.14
CA THR A 14 5.24 2.69 -0.67
C THR A 14 5.47 2.94 -2.15
N PHE A 15 6.47 3.75 -2.52
CA PHE A 15 6.93 3.89 -3.90
C PHE A 15 7.50 2.58 -4.45
N LYS A 16 8.42 1.94 -3.72
CA LYS A 16 8.95 0.62 -4.10
C LYS A 16 7.86 -0.44 -4.16
N PHE A 17 6.91 -0.40 -3.23
CA PHE A 17 5.76 -1.28 -3.28
C PHE A 17 4.92 -1.06 -4.54
N ALA A 18 4.67 0.19 -4.94
CA ALA A 18 3.97 0.51 -6.18
C ALA A 18 4.70 -0.03 -7.43
N GLN A 19 6.03 0.03 -7.47
CA GLN A 19 6.82 -0.58 -8.56
C GLN A 19 6.63 -2.10 -8.62
N ARG A 20 6.66 -2.78 -7.45
CA ARG A 20 6.40 -4.23 -7.38
C ARG A 20 5.00 -4.60 -7.85
N ILE A 21 3.99 -3.79 -7.52
CA ILE A 21 2.62 -3.96 -8.01
C ILE A 21 2.59 -3.91 -9.55
N LEU A 22 3.30 -2.95 -10.17
CA LEU A 22 3.39 -2.85 -11.63
C LEU A 22 4.06 -4.08 -12.26
N GLU A 23 5.10 -4.61 -11.63
CA GLU A 23 5.75 -5.86 -12.07
C GLU A 23 4.81 -7.07 -11.94
N ILE A 24 4.07 -7.17 -10.83
CA ILE A 24 3.10 -8.23 -10.58
C ILE A 24 2.02 -8.21 -11.66
N VAL A 25 1.37 -7.05 -11.88
CA VAL A 25 0.32 -7.01 -12.89
C VAL A 25 0.89 -7.37 -14.25
N GLY A 26 2.09 -6.92 -14.61
CA GLY A 26 2.76 -7.25 -15.87
C GLY A 26 2.91 -8.75 -16.15
N LYS A 27 2.98 -9.57 -15.10
CA LYS A 27 3.10 -11.04 -15.19
C LYS A 27 1.75 -11.76 -15.26
N LEU A 28 0.62 -11.07 -15.04
CA LEU A 28 -0.70 -11.70 -15.12
C LEU A 28 -1.04 -12.16 -16.55
N PRO A 29 -1.70 -13.32 -16.73
CA PRO A 29 -2.13 -13.81 -18.04
C PRO A 29 -3.01 -12.82 -18.80
N LYS A 30 -2.99 -12.89 -20.14
CA LYS A 30 -3.88 -12.11 -21.01
C LYS A 30 -5.27 -12.77 -21.08
N ARG A 31 -6.07 -12.57 -20.04
CA ARG A 31 -7.44 -13.09 -19.89
C ARG A 31 -8.37 -11.96 -19.44
N ALA A 32 -9.63 -11.99 -19.85
CA ALA A 32 -10.59 -10.91 -19.57
C ALA A 32 -10.72 -10.60 -18.06
N GLU A 33 -10.77 -11.64 -17.23
CA GLU A 33 -10.81 -11.49 -15.78
C GLU A 33 -9.50 -10.95 -15.19
N CYS A 34 -8.35 -11.23 -15.83
CA CYS A 34 -7.05 -10.69 -15.42
C CYS A 34 -6.90 -9.22 -15.80
N GLU A 35 -7.57 -8.74 -16.86
CA GLU A 35 -7.59 -7.31 -17.19
C GLU A 35 -8.29 -6.48 -16.12
N VAL A 36 -9.39 -6.98 -15.56
CA VAL A 36 -10.06 -6.33 -14.43
C VAL A 36 -9.14 -6.28 -13.20
N ILE A 37 -8.48 -7.40 -12.88
CA ILE A 37 -7.55 -7.48 -11.74
C ILE A 37 -6.36 -6.54 -11.96
N ARG A 38 -5.78 -6.53 -13.16
CA ARG A 38 -4.68 -5.63 -13.57
C ARG A 38 -5.05 -4.19 -13.31
N TYR A 39 -6.23 -3.76 -13.74
CA TYR A 39 -6.72 -2.40 -13.51
C TYR A 39 -6.89 -2.09 -12.01
N GLN A 40 -7.57 -2.94 -11.26
CA GLN A 40 -7.87 -2.70 -9.84
C GLN A 40 -6.61 -2.72 -8.96
N LEU A 41 -5.70 -3.67 -9.21
CA LEU A 41 -4.45 -3.83 -8.45
C LEU A 41 -3.47 -2.70 -8.79
N THR A 42 -3.38 -2.28 -10.06
CA THR A 42 -2.60 -1.10 -10.47
C THR A 42 -3.11 0.16 -9.79
N LYS A 43 -4.43 0.41 -9.86
CA LYS A 43 -5.05 1.60 -9.31
C LYS A 43 -4.87 1.67 -7.79
N SER A 44 -5.27 0.62 -7.06
CA SER A 44 -5.16 0.61 -5.60
C SER A 44 -3.71 0.66 -5.14
N GLY A 45 -2.83 -0.15 -5.71
CA GLY A 45 -1.43 -0.27 -5.25
C GLY A 45 -0.62 1.01 -5.43
N THR A 46 -0.82 1.72 -6.54
CA THR A 46 -0.14 3.01 -6.80
C THR A 46 -0.76 4.17 -6.01
N SER A 47 -2.06 4.12 -5.73
CA SER A 47 -2.79 5.14 -4.95
C SER A 47 -2.30 5.26 -3.50
N ILE A 48 -1.74 4.19 -2.92
CA ILE A 48 -1.16 4.20 -1.57
C ILE A 48 -0.06 5.26 -1.46
N GLY A 49 0.95 5.16 -2.33
CA GLY A 49 2.08 6.09 -2.36
C GLY A 49 1.63 7.49 -2.74
N ALA A 50 0.77 7.62 -3.75
CA ALA A 50 0.24 8.91 -4.20
C ALA A 50 -0.43 9.70 -3.06
N ASN A 51 -1.30 9.06 -2.28
CA ASN A 51 -1.94 9.71 -1.13
C ASN A 51 -0.96 10.09 -0.02
N ILE A 52 0.17 9.40 0.11
CA ILE A 52 1.21 9.71 1.11
C ILE A 52 2.10 10.87 0.67
N GLU A 53 2.35 11.02 -0.64
CA GLU A 53 3.05 12.18 -1.20
C GLU A 53 2.26 13.48 -1.04
N GLU A 54 0.93 13.42 -1.22
CA GLU A 54 0.05 14.59 -1.08
C GLU A 54 -0.03 15.16 0.34
N VAL A 55 0.49 14.44 1.34
CA VAL A 55 0.45 14.83 2.75
C VAL A 55 1.23 16.11 3.03
N ASP A 56 2.27 16.41 2.27
CA ASP A 56 3.05 17.66 2.43
C ASP A 56 2.20 18.92 2.15
N GLY A 57 1.10 18.77 1.40
CA GLY A 57 0.12 19.83 1.15
C GLY A 57 -0.98 19.95 2.20
N SER A 58 -0.99 19.11 3.25
CA SER A 58 -2.09 19.08 4.21
C SER A 58 -2.12 20.34 5.08
N LEU A 59 -3.17 21.14 4.88
CA LEU A 59 -3.38 22.41 5.60
C LEU A 59 -3.85 22.21 7.04
N THR A 60 -4.41 21.03 7.36
CA THR A 60 -4.92 20.73 8.70
C THR A 60 -4.60 19.30 9.10
N LYS A 61 -4.55 19.06 10.41
CA LYS A 61 -4.43 17.71 10.97
C LYS A 61 -5.55 16.76 10.55
N LYS A 62 -6.78 17.29 10.38
CA LYS A 62 -7.92 16.51 9.89
C LYS A 62 -7.67 16.04 8.44
N ASP A 63 -7.14 16.93 7.60
CA ASP A 63 -6.79 16.60 6.22
C ASP A 63 -5.66 15.55 6.15
N PHE A 64 -4.59 15.74 6.94
CA PHE A 64 -3.53 14.75 7.10
C PHE A 64 -4.09 13.35 7.45
N ILE A 65 -4.96 13.27 8.47
CA ILE A 65 -5.56 12.01 8.91
C ILE A 65 -6.42 11.41 7.80
N ASN A 66 -7.17 12.24 7.06
CA ASN A 66 -8.01 11.78 5.95
C ASN A 66 -7.16 11.15 4.84
N LYS A 67 -6.08 11.79 4.41
CA LYS A 67 -5.13 11.24 3.42
C LYS A 67 -4.53 9.92 3.86
N MET A 68 -4.09 9.81 5.12
CA MET A 68 -3.61 8.54 5.69
C MET A 68 -4.69 7.46 5.72
N CYS A 69 -5.95 7.82 6.00
CA CYS A 69 -7.06 6.87 5.98
C CYS A 69 -7.35 6.36 4.56
N ILE A 70 -7.26 7.22 3.54
CA ILE A 70 -7.40 6.84 2.14
C ILE A 70 -6.26 5.89 1.75
N ALA A 71 -5.00 6.25 2.00
CA ALA A 71 -3.85 5.37 1.73
C ALA A 71 -4.02 3.99 2.39
N ARG A 72 -4.55 3.93 3.62
CA ARG A 72 -4.81 2.67 4.32
C ARG A 72 -5.94 1.86 3.67
N LYS A 73 -6.99 2.51 3.18
CA LYS A 73 -8.08 1.86 2.45
C LYS A 73 -7.52 1.21 1.18
N GLU A 74 -6.72 1.95 0.42
CA GLU A 74 -6.08 1.47 -0.81
C GLU A 74 -5.16 0.27 -0.51
N ALA A 75 -4.37 0.33 0.56
CA ALA A 75 -3.51 -0.79 0.97
C ALA A 75 -4.31 -2.07 1.31
N LYS A 76 -5.47 -1.94 1.97
CA LYS A 76 -6.37 -3.08 2.23
C LYS A 76 -6.95 -3.66 0.95
N GLU A 77 -7.32 -2.81 0.00
CA GLU A 77 -7.83 -3.23 -1.30
C GLU A 77 -6.74 -3.93 -2.12
N THR A 78 -5.53 -3.38 -2.17
CA THR A 78 -4.37 -4.02 -2.82
C THR A 78 -4.07 -5.38 -2.22
N LYS A 79 -4.05 -5.51 -0.88
CA LYS A 79 -3.88 -6.80 -0.20
C LYS A 79 -4.95 -7.81 -0.61
N TYR A 80 -6.21 -7.39 -0.71
CA TYR A 80 -7.29 -8.26 -1.16
C TYR A 80 -7.04 -8.79 -2.59
N TRP A 81 -6.67 -7.90 -3.53
CA TRP A 81 -6.39 -8.30 -4.90
C TRP A 81 -5.16 -9.21 -5.03
N LEU A 82 -4.11 -8.98 -4.24
CA LEU A 82 -2.94 -9.88 -4.18
C LEU A 82 -3.33 -11.28 -3.68
N ARG A 83 -4.15 -11.36 -2.62
CA ARG A 83 -4.69 -12.65 -2.14
C ARG A 83 -5.60 -13.34 -3.14
N LEU A 84 -6.30 -12.58 -4.00
CA LEU A 84 -7.19 -13.15 -5.00
C LEU A 84 -6.43 -13.87 -6.12
N ILE A 85 -5.21 -13.42 -6.44
CA ILE A 85 -4.37 -14.02 -7.49
C ILE A 85 -3.40 -15.09 -6.97
N GLU A 86 -3.15 -15.13 -5.66
CA GLU A 86 -2.32 -16.13 -4.99
C GLU A 86 -2.83 -17.56 -5.23
N GLY A 87 -1.95 -18.45 -5.68
CA GLY A 87 -2.26 -19.85 -6.01
C GLY A 87 -3.14 -20.04 -7.25
N LYS A 88 -3.67 -18.96 -7.84
CA LYS A 88 -4.54 -19.00 -9.02
C LYS A 88 -3.86 -18.52 -10.30
N TYR A 89 -3.16 -17.39 -10.22
CA TYR A 89 -2.42 -16.80 -11.34
C TYR A 89 -0.95 -16.58 -11.04
N MET A 90 -0.56 -16.70 -9.76
CA MET A 90 0.83 -16.63 -9.31
C MET A 90 1.06 -17.64 -8.20
N ASP A 91 2.26 -18.21 -8.17
CA ASP A 91 2.67 -19.12 -7.11
C ASP A 91 2.73 -18.41 -5.76
N ILE A 92 2.37 -19.15 -4.71
CA ILE A 92 2.32 -18.64 -3.33
C ILE A 92 3.68 -18.06 -2.91
N ASP A 93 4.77 -18.76 -3.23
CA ASP A 93 6.12 -18.35 -2.87
C ASP A 93 6.54 -17.05 -3.57
N VAL A 94 6.00 -16.78 -4.76
CA VAL A 94 6.30 -15.57 -5.54
C VAL A 94 5.62 -14.35 -4.92
N ILE A 95 4.35 -14.47 -4.50
CA ILE A 95 3.52 -13.32 -4.09
C ILE A 95 3.42 -13.12 -2.57
N SER A 96 3.74 -14.13 -1.76
CA SER A 96 3.59 -14.07 -0.30
C SER A 96 4.31 -12.87 0.34
N SER A 97 5.44 -12.47 -0.23
CA SER A 97 6.20 -11.31 0.25
C SER A 97 5.48 -9.98 -0.01
N ASP A 98 4.77 -9.83 -1.13
CA ASP A 98 3.96 -8.65 -1.45
C ASP A 98 2.72 -8.55 -0.57
N ILE A 99 2.08 -9.69 -0.26
CA ILE A 99 0.94 -9.73 0.66
C ILE A 99 1.37 -9.31 2.07
N ARG A 100 2.52 -9.80 2.54
CA ARG A 100 3.10 -9.38 3.82
C ARG A 100 3.47 -7.90 3.84
N GLU A 101 4.02 -7.39 2.74
CA GLU A 101 4.36 -5.97 2.61
C GLU A 101 3.10 -5.08 2.67
N ALA A 102 2.03 -5.47 1.97
CA ALA A 102 0.75 -4.76 2.05
C ALA A 102 0.20 -4.72 3.48
N GLU A 103 0.30 -5.83 4.23
CA GLU A 103 -0.10 -5.89 5.63
C GLU A 103 0.73 -4.96 6.52
N GLU A 104 2.04 -4.94 6.31
CA GLU A 104 2.92 -4.08 7.10
C GLU A 104 2.67 -2.59 6.83
N ILE A 105 2.38 -2.22 5.57
CA ILE A 105 1.92 -0.86 5.23
C ILE A 105 0.61 -0.52 5.94
N ILE A 106 -0.36 -1.44 6.00
CA ILE A 106 -1.63 -1.25 6.72
C ILE A 106 -1.39 -1.02 8.21
N ASN A 107 -0.48 -1.77 8.83
CA ASN A 107 -0.13 -1.65 10.25
C ASN A 107 0.53 -0.31 10.55
N ILE A 108 1.49 0.11 9.73
CA ILE A 108 2.17 1.41 9.86
C ILE A 108 1.15 2.55 9.75
N LEU A 109 0.33 2.55 8.70
CA LEU A 109 -0.69 3.57 8.50
C LEU A 109 -1.70 3.61 9.65
N SER A 110 -2.10 2.45 10.16
CA SER A 110 -2.98 2.37 11.34
C SER A 110 -2.33 2.98 12.59
N SER A 111 -1.04 2.70 12.84
CA SER A 111 -0.31 3.31 13.95
C SER A 111 -0.22 4.82 13.84
N ILE A 112 0.07 5.34 12.63
CA ILE A 112 0.13 6.78 12.34
C ILE A 112 -1.23 7.44 12.60
N ILE A 113 -2.31 6.85 12.08
CA ILE A 113 -3.67 7.38 12.25
C ILE A 113 -4.07 7.44 13.73
N SER A 114 -3.84 6.37 14.49
CA SER A 114 -4.19 6.31 15.92
C SER A 114 -3.44 7.39 16.72
N LYS A 115 -2.11 7.45 16.58
CA LYS A 115 -1.28 8.45 17.27
C LYS A 115 -1.65 9.89 16.91
N SER A 116 -2.00 10.13 15.64
CA SER A 116 -2.41 11.45 15.16
C SER A 116 -3.75 11.89 15.75
N ARG A 117 -4.64 10.96 16.11
CA ARG A 117 -5.92 11.26 16.79
C ARG A 117 -5.76 11.51 18.29
N GLU A 118 -4.78 10.87 18.92
CA GLU A 118 -4.51 10.98 20.36
C GLU A 118 -3.73 12.24 20.74
N SER A 119 -2.82 12.68 19.86
CA SER A 119 -2.13 13.95 20.03
C SER A 119 -3.21 15.04 20.12
N ARG A 120 -3.27 15.86 21.17
CA ARG A 120 -4.17 17.03 21.21
C ARG A 120 -3.53 18.15 20.40
#